data_AF-A5HH06-F1
#
_entry.id   AF-A5HH06-F1
#
_cell.length_a   1.000
_cell.length_b   1.000
_cell.length_c   1.000
_cell.angle_alpha   90.00
_cell.angle_beta   90.00
_cell.angle_gamma   90.00
#
_symmetry.space_group_name_H-M   'P 1'
#
loop_
_entity.id
_entity.type
_entity.pdbx_description
1 polymer ?
#
loop_
_entity_poly.entity_id
_entity_poly.type
_entity_poly.pdbx_seq_one_letter_code
_entity_poly.pdbx_strand_id
1 'polypeptide(L)' 'FGTITFFLPSVPHGAFDSLGKLETITLDTNNWDC' A
#
# COMPACT_ATOMS: atom_id res chain seq x y z
N PHE A 1 19.40 18.67 -3.82
CA PHE A 1 17.96 18.62 -4.12
C PHE A 1 17.58 17.15 -4.29
N GLY A 2 17.16 16.49 -3.21
CA GLY A 2 16.79 15.08 -3.24
C GLY A 2 15.29 14.94 -3.02
N THR A 3 14.60 14.26 -3.93
CA THR A 3 13.22 13.83 -3.74
C THR A 3 13.19 12.73 -2.68
N ILE A 4 12.43 12.97 -1.60
CA ILE A 4 12.13 11.92 -0.62
C ILE A 4 10.99 11.09 -1.23
N THR A 5 11.32 9.91 -1.75
CA THR A 5 10.32 8.93 -2.17
C THR A 5 9.99 8.07 -0.96
N PHE A 6 8.74 8.14 -0.49
CA PHE A 6 8.24 7.20 0.50
C PHE A 6 7.98 5.87 -0.21
N PHE A 7 8.89 4.91 -0.07
CA PHE A 7 8.60 3.53 -0.44
C PHE A 7 7.55 3.00 0.53
N LEU A 8 6.53 2.32 0.03
CA LEU A 8 5.64 1.52 0.87
C LEU A 8 6.27 0.12 0.96
N PRO A 9 7.06 -0.19 2.01
CA PRO A 9 7.74 -1.49 2.09
C PRO A 9 6.75 -2.64 2.27
N SER A 10 5.56 -2.35 2.81
CA SER A 10 4.50 -3.32 3.05
C SER A 10 3.14 -2.63 3.14
N VAL A 11 2.07 -3.42 3.03
CA VAL A 11 0.73 -2.97 3.38
C VAL A 11 0.59 -3.00 4.91
N PRO A 12 0.25 -1.87 5.56
CA PRO A 12 0.07 -1.81 7.00
C PRO A 12 -1.01 -2.78 7.49
N HIS A 13 -0.85 -3.30 8.70
CA HIS A 13 -1.90 -4.06 9.36
C HIS A 13 -3.16 -3.19 9.50
N GLY A 14 -4.29 -3.75 9.13
CA GLY A 14 -5.58 -3.06 9.21
C GLY A 14 -5.82 -1.97 8.16
N ALA A 15 -4.97 -1.87 7.12
CA ALA A 15 -5.14 -0.89 6.04
C ALA A 15 -6.53 -0.94 5.36
N PHE A 16 -7.24 -2.05 5.48
CA PHE A 16 -8.53 -2.28 4.85
C PHE A 16 -9.68 -2.53 5.83
N ASP A 17 -9.44 -2.47 7.15
CA ASP A 17 -10.43 -2.87 8.17
C ASP A 17 -11.69 -2.00 8.16
N SER A 18 -11.56 -0.75 7.68
CA SER A 18 -12.68 0.18 7.54
C SER A 18 -13.47 0.01 6.24
N LEU A 19 -13.04 -0.86 5.32
CA LEU A 19 -13.68 -1.07 4.03
C LEU A 19 -14.75 -2.16 4.13
N GLY A 20 -15.90 -1.80 4.72
CA GLY A 20 -17.00 -2.73 5.00
C GLY A 20 -17.67 -3.40 3.78
N LYS A 21 -17.32 -3.02 2.54
CA LYS A 21 -17.77 -3.63 1.28
C LYS A 21 -16.69 -3.56 0.20
N LEU A 22 -15.46 -3.98 0.51
CA LEU A 22 -14.40 -4.05 -0.50
C LEU A 22 -14.64 -5.26 -1.43
N GLU A 23 -14.79 -5.01 -2.73
CA GLU A 23 -14.93 -6.08 -3.73
C GLU A 23 -13.58 -6.43 -4.38
N THR A 24 -12.88 -5.44 -4.93
CA THR A 24 -11.58 -5.63 -5.58
C THR A 24 -10.64 -4.48 -5.25
N ILE A 25 -9.39 -4.80 -4.92
CA ILE A 25 -8.30 -3.83 -4.84
C ILE A 25 -7.16 -4.25 -5.76
N THR A 26 -6.62 -3.29 -6.48
CA THR A 26 -5.47 -3.48 -7.36
C THR A 26 -4.29 -2.70 -6.80
N LEU A 27 -3.17 -3.37 -6.58
CA LEU A 27 -1.95 -2.80 -6.00
C LEU A 27 -0.80 -2.87 -7.00
N ASP A 28 -0.92 -2.12 -8.10
CA ASP A 28 0.06 -2.14 -9.19
C ASP A 28 1.32 -1.33 -8.87
N THR A 29 2.47 -1.80 -9.39
CA THR A 29 3.76 -1.09 -9.36
C THR A 29 4.21 -0.64 -7.96
N ASN A 30 3.95 -1.46 -6.94
CA ASN A 30 4.50 -1.25 -5.61
C ASN A 30 5.83 -2.00 -5.46
N ASN A 31 6.86 -1.29 -5.00
CA ASN A 31 8.17 -1.86 -4.65
C ASN A 31 8.12 -2.46 -3.24
N TRP A 32 7.36 -3.54 -3.08
CA TRP A 32 7.26 -4.26 -1.81
C TRP A 32 8.62 -4.81 -1.40
N ASP A 33 8.98 -4.61 -0.14
CA ASP A 33 10.17 -5.19 0.46
C ASP A 33 9.79 -6.60 0.92
N CYS A 34 9.93 -7.57 0.00
CA CYS A 34 9.47 -8.94 0.16
C CYS A 34 10.38 -9.79 1.05
#